data_AF-A0A2N5KRN8-F1
#
_entry.id   AF-A0A2N5KRN8-F1
#
_cell.length_a   1.000
_cell.length_b   1.000
_cell.length_c   1.000
_cell.angle_alpha   90.00
_cell.angle_beta   90.00
_cell.angle_gamma   90.00
#
_symmetry.space_group_name_H-M   'P 1'
#
loop_
_entity.id
_entity.type
_entity.pdbx_description
1 polymer ?
#
loop_
_entity_poly.entity_id
_entity_poly.type
_entity_poly.pdbx_seq_one_letter_code
_entity_poly.pdbx_strand_id
1 'polypeptide(L)'
;MRFSVNVSILFKEVPFLKRFSRVSEAGFGAVEFWWPGGEVDDLDEVSAAVRAAGVSVALMNFPAGDMPAGDRGLAGDPQRAGEFRENVPVAVGLARSLGCPRMNVLLGHEAPGMEREEQLEIA
;
A
#
# COMPACT_ATOMS: atom_id res chain seq x y z
N MET A 1 22.11 -5.36 9.61
CA MET A 1 20.64 -5.24 9.57
C MET A 1 20.27 -4.08 8.66
N ARG A 2 19.19 -4.18 7.87
CA ARG A 2 18.70 -3.10 6.99
C ARG A 2 17.28 -2.73 7.42
N PHE A 3 17.01 -1.43 7.53
CA PHE A 3 15.73 -0.88 7.96
C PHE A 3 14.98 -0.28 6.77
N SER A 4 13.64 -0.42 6.77
CA SER A 4 12.71 0.39 5.95
C SER A 4 12.04 1.44 6.82
N VAL A 5 11.73 2.59 6.23
CA VAL A 5 10.95 3.65 6.89
C VAL A 5 9.53 3.63 6.35
N ASN A 6 8.54 3.53 7.25
CA ASN A 6 7.14 3.60 6.89
C ASN A 6 6.66 5.05 6.75
N VAL A 7 6.50 5.54 5.52
CA VAL A 7 6.13 6.94 5.22
C VAL A 7 4.62 7.22 5.33
N SER A 8 3.81 6.19 5.62
CA SER A 8 2.42 6.38 6.03
C SER A 8 2.29 6.75 7.51
N ILE A 9 3.32 6.45 8.31
CA ILE A 9 3.39 6.75 9.75
C ILE A 9 4.32 7.93 10.02
N LEU A 10 5.50 7.96 9.38
CA LEU A 10 6.54 8.96 9.59
C LEU A 10 6.56 10.03 8.49
N PHE A 11 7.21 11.16 8.77
CA PHE A 11 7.36 12.31 7.85
C PHE A 11 6.03 12.93 7.38
N LYS A 12 4.98 12.86 8.21
CA LYS A 12 3.64 13.39 7.89
C LYS A 12 3.56 14.92 7.86
N GLU A 13 4.61 15.61 8.28
CA GLU A 13 4.77 17.06 8.17
C GLU A 13 5.01 17.56 6.74
N VAL A 14 5.27 16.65 5.78
CA VAL A 14 5.34 16.98 4.35
C VAL A 14 4.37 16.13 3.50
N PRO A 15 3.99 16.61 2.30
CA PRO A 15 3.16 15.84 1.37
C PRO A 15 3.75 14.47 1.04
N PHE A 16 2.90 13.47 0.77
CA PHE A 16 3.30 12.06 0.60
C PHE A 16 4.53 11.87 -0.30
N LEU A 17 4.53 12.44 -1.51
CA LEU A 17 5.63 12.31 -2.46
C LEU A 17 6.96 12.89 -1.96
N LYS A 18 6.92 13.90 -1.09
CA LYS A 18 8.12 14.49 -0.48
C LYS A 18 8.68 13.65 0.66
N ARG A 19 7.89 12.72 1.22
CA ARG A 19 8.36 11.84 2.30
C ARG A 19 9.47 10.90 1.85
N PHE A 20 9.48 10.50 0.57
CA PHE A 20 10.56 9.67 0.03
C PHE A 20 11.93 10.34 0.08
N SER A 21 12.02 11.65 -0.21
CA SER A 21 13.29 12.39 -0.10
C SER A 21 13.73 12.52 1.36
N ARG A 22 12.77 12.74 2.29
CA ARG A 22 13.06 12.77 3.74
C ARG A 22 13.69 11.47 4.23
N VAL A 23 13.27 10.33 3.71
CA VAL A 23 13.85 9.03 4.05
C VAL A 23 15.31 8.96 3.61
N SER A 24 15.61 9.39 2.38
CA SER A 24 16.98 9.43 1.85
C SER A 24 17.85 10.43 2.62
N GLU A 25 17.35 11.64 2.88
CA GLU A 25 17.99 12.68 3.71
C GLU A 25 18.29 12.19 5.13
N ALA A 26 17.44 11.33 5.69
CA ALA A 26 17.64 10.70 7.00
C ALA A 26 18.62 9.51 6.97
N GLY A 27 19.20 9.17 5.81
CA GLY A 27 20.22 8.13 5.66
C GLY A 27 19.67 6.72 5.41
N PHE A 28 18.37 6.58 5.13
CA PHE A 28 17.76 5.28 4.84
C PHE A 28 17.65 5.03 3.34
N GLY A 29 17.96 3.79 2.92
CA GLY A 29 17.86 3.38 1.51
C GLY A 29 16.57 2.64 1.14
N ALA A 30 15.65 2.45 2.10
CA ALA A 30 14.43 1.69 1.87
C ALA A 30 13.20 2.33 2.53
N VAL A 31 12.06 2.23 1.84
CA VAL A 31 10.75 2.71 2.28
C VAL A 31 9.72 1.61 2.26
N GLU A 32 8.67 1.80 3.04
CA GLU A 32 7.40 1.10 2.91
C GLU A 32 6.25 2.09 3.10
N PHE A 33 5.09 1.76 2.55
CA PHE A 33 3.90 2.60 2.66
C PHE A 33 2.61 1.80 2.46
N TRP A 34 1.51 2.31 3.01
CA TRP A 34 0.18 1.84 2.67
C TRP A 34 -0.23 2.30 1.27
N TRP A 35 -1.37 1.82 0.77
CA TRP A 35 -1.84 2.21 -0.57
C TRP A 35 -1.85 3.74 -0.74
N PRO A 36 -1.20 4.28 -1.78
CA PRO A 36 -1.05 5.73 -1.94
C PRO A 36 -2.29 6.41 -2.54
N GLY A 37 -3.28 5.65 -3.03
CA GLY A 37 -4.53 6.22 -3.53
C GLY A 37 -5.26 7.00 -2.44
N GLY A 38 -5.67 8.22 -2.76
CA GLY A 38 -6.22 9.19 -1.82
C GLY A 38 -5.20 10.21 -1.29
N GLU A 39 -3.90 9.89 -1.30
CA GLU A 39 -2.82 10.87 -1.07
C GLU A 39 -2.28 11.43 -2.40
N VAL A 40 -2.44 10.68 -3.50
CA VAL A 40 -2.05 11.08 -4.86
C VAL A 40 -3.14 10.69 -5.87
N ASP A 41 -3.29 11.50 -6.91
CA ASP A 41 -4.23 11.24 -8.01
C ASP A 41 -3.60 10.37 -9.11
N ASP A 42 -2.29 10.54 -9.35
CA ASP A 42 -1.53 9.79 -10.35
C ASP A 42 -0.46 8.91 -9.68
N LEU A 43 -0.59 7.59 -9.86
CA LEU A 43 0.33 6.61 -9.28
C LEU A 43 1.72 6.64 -9.92
N ASP A 44 1.85 7.16 -11.15
CA ASP A 44 3.15 7.30 -11.80
C ASP A 44 4.04 8.33 -11.09
N GLU A 45 3.44 9.31 -10.40
CA GLU A 45 4.16 10.27 -9.56
C GLU A 45 4.86 9.59 -8.37
N VAL A 46 4.28 8.51 -7.82
CA VAL A 46 4.92 7.72 -6.76
C VAL A 46 6.21 7.09 -7.28
N SER A 47 6.15 6.50 -8.48
CA SER A 47 7.30 5.88 -9.13
C SER A 47 8.38 6.90 -9.50
N ALA A 48 7.99 8.11 -9.90
CA ALA A 48 8.90 9.21 -10.14
C ALA A 48 9.58 9.68 -8.85
N ALA A 49 8.82 9.88 -7.77
CA ALA A 49 9.32 10.38 -6.49
C ALA A 49 10.26 9.38 -5.80
N VAL A 50 9.93 8.09 -5.81
CA VAL A 50 10.80 7.02 -5.29
C VAL A 50 12.14 6.98 -6.04
N ARG A 51 12.11 7.05 -7.38
CA ARG A 51 13.33 7.10 -8.21
C ARG A 51 14.15 8.35 -7.94
N ALA A 52 13.52 9.53 -7.86
CA ALA A 52 14.20 10.78 -7.58
C ALA A 52 14.86 10.80 -6.18
N ALA A 53 14.24 10.17 -5.19
CA ALA A 53 14.79 10.03 -3.85
C ALA A 53 15.91 8.97 -3.73
N GLY A 54 16.06 8.11 -4.75
CA GLY A 54 17.07 7.04 -4.75
C GLY A 54 16.82 5.96 -3.68
N VAL A 55 15.58 5.75 -3.27
CA VAL A 55 15.18 4.74 -2.27
C VAL A 55 14.54 3.52 -2.93
N SER A 56 14.62 2.37 -2.27
CA SER A 56 13.95 1.14 -2.69
C SER A 56 12.66 0.90 -1.92
N VAL A 57 11.65 0.31 -2.55
CA VAL A 57 10.38 -0.02 -1.87
C VAL A 57 10.43 -1.45 -1.35
N ALA A 58 10.52 -1.60 -0.03
CA ALA A 58 10.64 -2.90 0.63
C ALA A 58 9.31 -3.65 0.74
N LEU A 59 8.20 -2.90 0.85
CA LEU A 59 6.83 -3.37 1.00
C LEU A 59 5.86 -2.23 0.63
N MET A 60 4.73 -2.55 0.01
CA MET A 60 3.57 -1.66 -0.07
C MET A 60 2.28 -2.41 0.25
N ASN A 61 1.25 -1.75 0.78
CA ASN A 61 -0.07 -2.38 0.87
C ASN A 61 -0.77 -2.40 -0.50
N PHE A 62 -1.63 -3.39 -0.68
CA PHE A 62 -2.68 -3.41 -1.69
C PHE A 62 -3.79 -2.39 -1.35
N PRO A 63 -4.58 -1.89 -2.33
CA PRO A 63 -5.80 -1.11 -2.07
C PRO A 63 -6.68 -1.78 -1.01
N ALA A 64 -7.00 -1.07 0.07
CA ALA A 64 -7.64 -1.64 1.26
C ALA A 64 -9.00 -1.01 1.58
N GLY A 65 -9.65 -0.40 0.58
CA GLY A 65 -10.88 0.39 0.75
C GLY A 65 -10.61 1.79 1.35
N ASP A 66 -11.66 2.41 1.89
CA ASP A 66 -11.61 3.68 2.59
C ASP A 66 -11.17 3.47 4.05
N MET A 67 -9.86 3.38 4.24
CA MET A 67 -9.30 3.20 5.59
C MET A 67 -9.70 4.34 6.56
N PRO A 68 -9.73 5.63 6.16
CA PRO A 68 -10.29 6.68 7.00
C PRO A 68 -11.74 6.44 7.45
N ALA A 69 -12.61 5.95 6.57
CA ALA A 69 -14.00 5.60 6.90
C ALA A 69 -14.14 4.32 7.73
N GLY A 70 -13.08 3.52 7.84
CA GLY A 70 -13.01 2.37 8.72
C GLY A 70 -12.58 1.07 8.06
N ASP A 71 -12.44 1.03 6.73
CA ASP A 71 -12.05 -0.19 6.02
C ASP A 71 -10.66 -0.68 6.43
N ARG A 72 -10.45 -1.99 6.42
CA ARG A 72 -9.17 -2.60 6.83
C ARG A 72 -8.73 -3.71 5.87
N GLY A 73 -9.11 -3.61 4.60
CA GLY A 73 -8.90 -4.67 3.61
C GLY A 73 -10.19 -5.22 3.03
N LEU A 74 -10.07 -5.87 1.88
CA LEU A 74 -11.20 -6.30 1.04
C LEU A 74 -11.12 -7.76 0.61
N ALA A 75 -10.00 -8.45 0.86
CA ALA A 75 -9.75 -9.76 0.27
C ALA A 75 -10.74 -10.83 0.75
N GLY A 76 -11.14 -10.79 2.02
CA GLY A 76 -12.13 -11.68 2.62
C GLY A 76 -13.56 -11.16 2.61
N ASP A 77 -13.87 -10.11 1.84
CA ASP A 77 -15.23 -9.57 1.71
C ASP A 77 -15.88 -10.07 0.39
N PRO A 78 -16.84 -11.00 0.44
CA PRO A 78 -17.47 -11.55 -0.76
C PRO A 78 -18.28 -10.51 -1.53
N GLN A 79 -18.78 -9.46 -0.86
CA GLN A 79 -19.53 -8.38 -1.50
C GLN A 79 -18.61 -7.41 -2.25
N ARG A 80 -17.34 -7.33 -1.84
CA ARG A 80 -16.32 -6.43 -2.43
C ARG A 80 -15.22 -7.17 -3.19
N ALA A 81 -15.37 -8.48 -3.41
CA ALA A 81 -14.45 -9.27 -4.22
C ALA A 81 -14.27 -8.75 -5.66
N GLY A 82 -15.31 -8.13 -6.23
CA GLY A 82 -15.22 -7.45 -7.54
C GLY A 82 -14.24 -6.28 -7.52
N GLU A 83 -14.41 -5.37 -6.56
CA GLU A 83 -13.53 -4.21 -6.34
C GLU A 83 -12.07 -4.64 -6.09
N PHE A 84 -11.88 -5.68 -5.27
CA PHE A 84 -10.55 -6.24 -5.04
C PHE A 84 -9.90 -6.72 -6.36
N ARG A 85 -10.62 -7.52 -7.16
CA ARG A 85 -10.13 -8.08 -8.43
C ARG A 85 -9.81 -7.01 -9.47
N GLU A 86 -10.64 -5.98 -9.57
CA GLU A 86 -10.42 -4.84 -10.49
C GLU A 86 -9.14 -4.07 -10.16
N ASN A 87 -8.78 -4.01 -8.88
CA ASN A 87 -7.59 -3.33 -8.41
C ASN A 87 -6.30 -4.16 -8.54
N VAL A 88 -6.38 -5.48 -8.73
CA VAL A 88 -5.20 -6.34 -8.90
C VAL A 88 -4.25 -5.86 -9.99
N PRO A 89 -4.68 -5.62 -11.25
CA PRO A 89 -3.77 -5.16 -12.30
C PRO A 89 -3.13 -3.80 -11.99
N VAL A 90 -3.87 -2.88 -11.34
CA VAL A 90 -3.38 -1.54 -10.97
C VAL A 90 -2.28 -1.66 -9.90
N ALA A 91 -2.57 -2.39 -8.83
CA ALA A 91 -1.67 -2.57 -7.70
C ALA A 91 -0.39 -3.32 -8.12
N VAL A 92 -0.52 -4.38 -8.93
CA VAL A 92 0.63 -5.11 -9.49
C VAL A 92 1.41 -4.24 -10.47
N GLY A 93 0.75 -3.39 -11.26
CA GLY A 93 1.40 -2.43 -12.16
C GLY A 93 2.31 -1.46 -11.40
N LEU A 94 1.79 -0.85 -10.34
CA LEU A 94 2.57 0.04 -9.48
C LEU A 94 3.70 -0.70 -8.75
N ALA A 95 3.45 -1.89 -8.21
CA ALA A 95 4.51 -2.66 -7.57
C ALA A 95 5.65 -2.99 -8.54
N ARG A 96 5.33 -3.31 -9.80
CA ARG A 96 6.33 -3.55 -10.87
C ARG A 96 7.10 -2.29 -11.24
N SER A 97 6.44 -1.13 -11.41
CA SER A 97 7.12 0.12 -11.74
C SER A 97 8.08 0.58 -10.64
N LEU A 98 7.76 0.24 -9.38
CA LEU A 98 8.58 0.52 -8.21
C LEU A 98 9.69 -0.53 -7.96
N GLY A 99 9.66 -1.67 -8.65
CA GLY A 99 10.50 -2.82 -8.33
C GLY A 99 10.24 -3.36 -6.92
N CYS A 100 9.03 -3.20 -6.39
CA CYS A 100 8.65 -3.65 -5.07
C CYS A 100 8.41 -5.16 -5.08
N PRO A 101 9.17 -5.97 -4.31
CA PRO A 101 9.10 -7.43 -4.39
C PRO A 101 7.91 -8.02 -3.62
N ARG A 102 7.25 -7.23 -2.78
CA ARG A 102 6.25 -7.73 -1.83
C ARG A 102 5.11 -6.74 -1.67
N MET A 103 3.90 -7.26 -1.66
CA MET A 103 2.70 -6.51 -1.31
C MET A 103 2.03 -7.13 -0.10
N ASN A 104 1.45 -6.29 0.75
CA ASN A 104 0.61 -6.73 1.86
C ASN A 104 -0.86 -6.57 1.46
N VAL A 105 -1.56 -7.70 1.31
CA VAL A 105 -3.01 -7.75 1.05
C VAL A 105 -3.71 -7.91 2.38
N LEU A 106 -4.54 -6.93 2.74
CA LEU A 106 -5.29 -6.98 3.98
C LEU A 106 -6.60 -7.75 3.79
N LEU A 107 -6.87 -8.67 4.72
CA LEU A 107 -8.07 -9.52 4.69
C LEU A 107 -9.35 -8.69 4.75
N GLY A 108 -9.40 -7.68 5.63
CA GLY A 108 -10.62 -6.94 5.95
C GLY A 108 -11.15 -7.27 7.34
N HIS A 109 -12.29 -6.66 7.67
CA HIS A 109 -13.02 -6.97 8.91
C HIS A 109 -13.76 -8.30 8.80
N GLU A 110 -14.15 -8.83 9.95
CA GLU A 110 -15.03 -10.01 10.00
C GLU A 110 -16.37 -9.70 9.33
N ALA A 111 -16.75 -10.51 8.35
CA ALA A 111 -17.99 -10.35 7.61
C ALA A 111 -19.16 -10.84 8.47
N PRO A 112 -20.22 -10.03 8.67
CA PRO A 112 -21.38 -10.46 9.44
C PRO A 112 -22.00 -11.73 8.86
N GLY A 113 -22.12 -12.77 9.70
CA GLY A 113 -22.75 -14.04 9.32
C GLY A 113 -21.86 -14.99 8.51
N MET A 114 -20.55 -14.77 8.49
CA MET A 114 -19.57 -15.68 7.90
C MET A 114 -18.54 -16.07 8.95
N GLU A 115 -18.16 -17.35 8.99
CA GLU A 115 -17.09 -17.80 9.88
C GLU A 115 -15.73 -17.35 9.35
N ARG A 116 -14.77 -17.13 10.25
CA ARG A 116 -13.42 -16.65 9.87
C ARG A 116 -12.73 -17.58 8.87
N GLU A 117 -12.94 -18.89 8.99
CA GLU A 117 -12.34 -19.88 8.10
C GLU A 117 -12.90 -19.76 6.68
N GLU A 118 -14.21 -19.56 6.53
CA GLU A 118 -14.87 -19.32 5.24
C GLU A 118 -14.36 -18.03 4.57
N GLN A 119 -14.11 -16.98 5.36
CA GLN A 119 -13.50 -15.74 4.83
C GLN A 119 -12.07 -15.95 4.33
N LEU A 120 -11.30 -16.82 4.98
CA LEU A 120 -9.93 -17.12 4.56
C LEU A 120 -9.88 -17.97 3.29
N GLU A 121 -10.90 -18.78 3.03
CA GLU A 121 -10.99 -19.61 1.81
C GLU A 121 -11.27 -18.79 0.54
N ILE A 122 -11.94 -17.64 0.68
CA ILE A 122 -12.30 -16.78 -0.45
C ILE A 122 -11.28 -15.67 -0.76
N ALA A 123 -10.33 -15.43 0.16
CA ALA A 123 -9.29 -14.41 0.07
C ALA A 123 -8.09 -14.87 -0.78
#